data_AF-A0A9W8Y0C6-F1
#
_entry.id   AF-A0A9W8Y0C6-F1
#
_cell.length_a   1.000
_cell.length_b   1.000
_cell.length_c   1.000
_cell.angle_alpha   90.00
_cell.angle_beta   90.00
_cell.angle_gamma   90.00
#
_symmetry.space_group_name_H-M   'P 1'
#
loop_
_entity.id
_entity.type
_entity.pdbx_description
1 polymer ?
#
loop_
_entity_poly.entity_id
_entity_poly.type
_entity_poly.pdbx_seq_one_letter_code
_entity_poly.pdbx_strand_id
1 'polypeptide(L)'
;MELNFIRAEAYNKIVAQVGDPLLPQDESTLRRTVEDTTVELSLWLEEWTVIVSTEPTPQQQLLALQNLHIQREWAMMTLYLKAIATSGIENIAFMTNFQKEFVCRAKEAAARHLHHVLEDSSTPFSSPALSSEHTRSTYLSTFKWTLDYVWAKCAFSILLVLKLAILLRDPVPSVMLLLRDAHRVLEELKTVTVGHIAYFQILQTSIEKCEATLREYVTQQNAGADLDATSNSNGVAEDEFQGYVPSEFVFEWDFPGLNLKHMPLGWQDLFINIDNIF
;
A
#
# COMPACT_ATOMS: atom_id res chain seq x y z
N MET A 1 -17.31 -11.07 -9.09
CA MET A 1 -18.30 -11.00 -7.98
C MET A 1 -17.82 -11.79 -6.78
N GLU A 2 -17.36 -13.03 -6.97
CA GLU A 2 -16.85 -13.92 -5.92
C GLU A 2 -15.78 -13.30 -5.00
N LEU A 3 -14.75 -12.65 -5.54
CA LEU A 3 -13.73 -11.97 -4.72
C LEU A 3 -14.33 -10.95 -3.73
N ASN A 4 -15.33 -10.18 -4.17
CA ASN A 4 -15.99 -9.20 -3.31
C ASN A 4 -16.83 -9.89 -2.24
N PHE A 5 -17.39 -11.07 -2.52
CA PHE A 5 -18.11 -11.89 -1.55
C PHE A 5 -17.16 -12.41 -0.45
N ILE A 6 -16.02 -13.02 -0.83
CA ILE A 6 -14.98 -13.48 0.11
C ILE A 6 -14.54 -12.33 1.03
N ARG A 7 -14.23 -11.16 0.45
CA ARG A 7 -13.84 -9.98 1.21
C ARG A 7 -14.95 -9.49 2.16
N ALA A 8 -16.19 -9.40 1.68
CA ALA A 8 -17.30 -8.93 2.50
C ALA A 8 -17.59 -9.89 3.65
N GLU A 9 -17.55 -11.20 3.41
CA GLU A 9 -17.72 -12.22 4.44
C GLU A 9 -16.61 -12.13 5.50
N ALA A 10 -15.35 -12.04 5.08
CA ALA A 10 -14.22 -11.87 5.98
C ALA A 10 -14.38 -10.61 6.84
N TYR A 11 -14.78 -9.49 6.24
CA TYR A 11 -14.99 -8.24 6.96
C TYR A 11 -16.11 -8.34 7.98
N ASN A 12 -17.22 -9.01 7.63
CA ASN A 12 -18.32 -9.25 8.56
C ASN A 12 -17.86 -10.12 9.74
N LYS A 13 -17.08 -11.18 9.49
CA LYS A 13 -16.50 -12.02 10.55
C LYS A 13 -15.58 -11.22 11.47
N ILE A 14 -14.71 -10.39 10.90
CA ILE A 14 -13.78 -9.51 11.62
C ILE A 14 -14.54 -8.49 12.48
N VAL A 15 -15.56 -7.82 11.93
CA VAL A 15 -16.35 -6.81 12.66
C VAL A 15 -17.23 -7.44 13.74
N ALA A 16 -17.82 -8.61 13.49
CA ALA A 16 -18.65 -9.32 14.47
C ALA A 16 -17.87 -9.66 15.76
N GLN A 17 -16.55 -9.85 15.66
CA GLN A 17 -15.67 -10.12 16.80
C GLN A 17 -15.46 -8.89 17.72
N VAL A 18 -15.77 -7.67 17.25
CA VAL A 18 -15.68 -6.42 18.01
C VAL A 18 -16.93 -6.17 18.87
N GLY A 19 -18.05 -6.81 18.55
CA GLY A 19 -19.37 -6.50 19.11
C GLY A 19 -19.57 -6.84 20.58
N ASP A 20 -18.63 -7.56 21.23
CA ASP A 20 -18.70 -7.87 22.66
C ASP A 20 -17.63 -7.08 23.45
N PRO A 21 -17.99 -5.90 24.00
CA PRO A 21 -17.04 -5.03 24.72
C PRO A 21 -16.57 -5.59 26.06
N LEU A 22 -17.07 -6.76 26.50
CA LEU A 22 -16.70 -7.39 27.77
C LEU A 22 -15.64 -8.48 27.61
N LEU A 23 -15.27 -8.85 26.38
CA LEU A 23 -14.26 -9.85 26.10
C LEU A 23 -12.99 -9.19 25.51
N PRO A 24 -11.79 -9.57 25.99
CA PRO A 24 -10.55 -9.21 25.30
C PRO A 24 -10.65 -9.62 23.83
N GLN A 25 -10.26 -8.72 22.92
CA GLN A 25 -10.11 -9.04 21.49
C GLN A 25 -9.29 -10.33 21.36
N ASP A 26 -9.93 -11.41 20.89
CA ASP A 26 -9.26 -12.68 20.70
C ASP A 26 -8.43 -12.64 19.42
N GLU A 27 -7.19 -12.18 19.54
CA GLU A 27 -6.21 -12.16 18.46
C GLU A 27 -6.07 -13.53 17.77
N SER A 28 -6.35 -14.64 18.47
CA SER A 28 -6.26 -15.98 17.89
C SER A 28 -7.41 -16.28 16.93
N THR A 29 -8.62 -15.83 17.24
CA THR A 29 -9.78 -15.96 16.36
C THR A 29 -9.67 -15.02 15.15
N LEU A 30 -9.17 -13.80 15.38
CA LEU A 30 -8.89 -12.85 14.30
C LEU A 30 -7.83 -13.40 13.35
N ARG A 31 -6.75 -13.97 13.90
CA ARG A 31 -5.69 -14.64 13.13
C ARG A 31 -6.26 -15.76 12.28
N ARG A 32 -7.05 -16.66 12.88
CA ARG A 32 -7.70 -17.76 12.15
C ARG A 32 -8.57 -17.24 11.01
N THR A 33 -9.38 -16.22 11.26
CA THR A 33 -10.25 -15.62 10.23
C THR A 33 -9.44 -15.11 9.04
N VAL A 34 -8.33 -14.41 9.30
CA VAL A 34 -7.44 -13.89 8.26
C VAL A 34 -6.70 -15.02 7.53
N GLU A 35 -6.25 -16.05 8.24
CA GLU A 35 -5.60 -17.24 7.66
C GLU A 35 -6.55 -18.01 6.74
N ASP A 36 -7.77 -18.30 7.21
CA ASP A 36 -8.81 -18.97 6.42
C ASP A 36 -9.14 -18.16 5.15
N THR A 37 -9.32 -16.84 5.30
CA THR A 37 -9.59 -15.95 4.16
C THR A 37 -8.41 -15.91 3.19
N THR A 38 -7.17 -15.96 3.69
CA THR A 38 -5.97 -16.00 2.84
C THR A 38 -5.91 -17.27 1.99
N VAL A 39 -6.36 -18.40 2.55
CA VAL A 39 -6.50 -19.66 1.81
C VAL A 39 -7.58 -19.51 0.73
N GLU A 40 -8.76 -18.99 1.07
CA GLU A 40 -9.85 -18.74 0.10
C GLU A 40 -9.41 -17.82 -1.04
N LEU A 41 -8.70 -16.73 -0.74
CA LEU A 41 -8.16 -15.81 -1.76
C LEU A 41 -7.12 -16.46 -2.67
N SER A 42 -6.36 -17.44 -2.16
CA SER A 42 -5.37 -18.16 -2.94
C SER A 42 -6.04 -19.20 -3.85
N LEU A 43 -7.04 -19.93 -3.34
CA LEU A 43 -7.88 -20.82 -4.14
C LEU A 43 -8.61 -20.05 -5.25
N TRP A 44 -9.17 -18.88 -4.92
CA TRP A 44 -9.79 -17.99 -5.90
C TRP A 44 -8.83 -17.63 -7.02
N LEU A 45 -7.58 -17.25 -6.71
CA LEU A 45 -6.60 -16.92 -7.74
C LEU A 45 -6.26 -18.13 -8.61
N GLU A 46 -6.05 -19.30 -8.00
CA GLU A 46 -5.72 -20.54 -8.73
C GLU A 46 -6.84 -20.93 -9.72
N GLU A 47 -8.09 -20.95 -9.25
CA GLU A 47 -9.25 -21.29 -10.07
C GLU A 47 -9.46 -20.29 -11.22
N TRP A 48 -9.38 -18.99 -10.93
CA TRP A 48 -9.54 -17.96 -11.95
C TRP A 48 -8.37 -17.92 -12.93
N THR A 49 -7.16 -18.29 -12.51
CA THR A 49 -6.01 -18.48 -13.41
C THR A 49 -6.28 -19.60 -14.41
N VAL A 50 -6.85 -20.73 -13.96
CA VAL A 50 -7.24 -21.83 -14.85
C VAL A 50 -8.31 -21.37 -15.84
N ILE A 51 -9.32 -20.62 -15.40
CA ILE A 51 -10.36 -20.09 -16.30
C ILE A 51 -9.75 -19.15 -17.35
N VAL A 52 -8.94 -18.18 -16.92
CA VAL A 52 -8.28 -17.22 -17.83
C VAL A 52 -7.30 -17.92 -18.77
N SER A 53 -6.75 -19.08 -18.40
CA SER A 53 -5.89 -19.86 -19.30
C SER A 53 -6.58 -20.34 -20.58
N THR A 54 -7.92 -20.35 -20.58
CA THR A 54 -8.74 -20.72 -21.75
C THR A 54 -9.02 -19.55 -22.70
N GLU A 55 -8.63 -18.32 -22.33
CA GLU A 55 -8.81 -17.13 -23.17
C GLU A 55 -8.05 -17.27 -24.50
N PRO A 56 -8.74 -17.14 -25.66
CA PRO A 56 -8.14 -17.41 -26.96
C PRO A 56 -7.14 -16.34 -27.39
N THR A 57 -7.24 -15.13 -26.83
CA THR A 57 -6.40 -13.99 -27.20
C THR A 57 -5.26 -13.84 -26.18
N PRO A 58 -3.98 -14.07 -26.55
CA PRO A 58 -2.86 -14.02 -25.61
C PRO A 58 -2.72 -12.69 -24.88
N GLN A 59 -3.02 -11.57 -25.55
CA GLN A 59 -2.99 -10.25 -24.94
C GLN A 59 -4.08 -10.07 -23.87
N GLN A 60 -5.29 -10.56 -24.12
CA GLN A 60 -6.39 -10.48 -23.15
C GLN A 60 -6.12 -11.41 -21.97
N GLN A 61 -5.56 -12.60 -22.24
CA GLN A 61 -5.11 -13.54 -21.22
C GLN A 61 -4.09 -12.88 -20.28
N LEU A 62 -3.00 -12.30 -20.80
CA LEU A 62 -1.97 -11.66 -19.98
C LEU A 62 -2.54 -10.50 -19.16
N LEU A 63 -3.36 -9.65 -19.76
CA LEU A 63 -4.00 -8.53 -19.07
C LEU A 63 -4.97 -9.02 -17.97
N ALA A 64 -5.73 -10.08 -18.23
CA ALA A 64 -6.63 -10.67 -17.26
C ALA A 64 -5.87 -11.30 -16.09
N LEU A 65 -4.79 -12.05 -16.35
CA LEU A 65 -3.92 -12.60 -15.31
C LEU A 65 -3.31 -11.49 -14.44
N GLN A 66 -2.75 -10.46 -15.07
CA GLN A 66 -2.21 -9.28 -14.36
C GLN A 66 -3.28 -8.64 -13.47
N ASN A 67 -4.51 -8.48 -13.98
CA ASN A 67 -5.63 -7.93 -13.22
C ASN A 67 -6.02 -8.82 -12.02
N LEU A 68 -6.02 -10.15 -12.17
CA LEU A 68 -6.29 -11.08 -11.05
C LEU A 68 -5.26 -10.93 -9.93
N HIS A 69 -3.97 -10.83 -10.26
CA HIS A 69 -2.92 -10.59 -9.27
C HIS A 69 -3.09 -9.25 -8.55
N ILE A 70 -3.37 -8.18 -9.28
CA ILE A 70 -3.66 -6.86 -8.70
C ILE A 70 -4.86 -6.94 -7.76
N GLN A 71 -5.95 -7.58 -8.17
CA GLN A 71 -7.14 -7.73 -7.34
C GLN A 71 -6.89 -8.58 -6.08
N ARG A 72 -6.09 -9.65 -6.18
CA ARG A 72 -5.70 -10.47 -5.02
C ARG A 72 -4.89 -9.65 -4.02
N GLU A 73 -3.83 -8.98 -4.46
CA GLU A 73 -3.00 -8.20 -3.54
C GLU A 73 -3.78 -7.03 -2.92
N TRP A 74 -4.76 -6.47 -3.66
CA TRP A 74 -5.76 -5.54 -3.10
C TRP A 74 -6.59 -6.17 -1.97
N ALA A 75 -7.10 -7.37 -2.20
CA ALA A 75 -7.86 -8.10 -1.18
C ALA A 75 -6.99 -8.38 0.06
N MET A 76 -5.75 -8.81 -0.13
CA MET A 76 -4.81 -9.10 0.96
C MET A 76 -4.48 -7.87 1.80
N MET A 77 -4.07 -6.75 1.17
CA MET A 77 -3.71 -5.55 1.94
C MET A 77 -4.91 -5.00 2.71
N THR A 78 -6.10 -4.99 2.11
CA THR A 78 -7.30 -4.46 2.77
C THR A 78 -7.83 -5.40 3.86
N LEU A 79 -7.65 -6.70 3.73
CA LEU A 79 -7.94 -7.69 4.77
C LEU A 79 -7.10 -7.47 6.04
N TYR A 80 -5.77 -7.37 5.89
CA TYR A 80 -4.88 -7.14 7.03
C TYR A 80 -5.18 -5.80 7.72
N LEU A 81 -5.40 -4.74 6.95
CA LEU A 81 -5.73 -3.43 7.50
C LEU A 81 -7.09 -3.41 8.18
N LYS A 82 -8.08 -4.15 7.67
CA LYS A 82 -9.39 -4.27 8.34
C LYS A 82 -9.28 -5.01 9.67
N ALA A 83 -8.45 -6.07 9.73
CA ALA A 83 -8.18 -6.80 10.96
C ALA A 83 -7.47 -5.94 12.02
N ILE A 84 -6.65 -4.97 11.62
CA ILE A 84 -6.04 -4.04 12.57
C ILE A 84 -7.04 -2.96 13.00
N ALA A 85 -7.82 -2.43 12.06
CA ALA A 85 -8.75 -1.33 12.30
C ALA A 85 -9.80 -1.66 13.38
N THR A 86 -10.17 -2.93 13.54
CA THR A 86 -11.10 -3.38 14.58
C THR A 86 -10.61 -3.19 16.01
N SER A 87 -9.30 -3.04 16.22
CA SER A 87 -8.73 -2.75 17.53
C SER A 87 -8.89 -1.29 17.96
N GLY A 88 -9.14 -0.37 17.01
CA GLY A 88 -9.13 1.08 17.25
C GLY A 88 -7.74 1.67 17.53
N ILE A 89 -6.67 0.86 17.51
CA ILE A 89 -5.31 1.33 17.76
C ILE A 89 -4.72 1.84 16.43
N GLU A 90 -4.61 3.15 16.30
CA GLU A 90 -4.04 3.79 15.11
C GLU A 90 -2.53 4.02 15.19
N ASN A 91 -2.00 4.12 16.41
CA ASN A 91 -0.59 4.37 16.63
C ASN A 91 0.17 3.04 16.66
N ILE A 92 1.04 2.83 15.67
CA ILE A 92 1.83 1.60 15.52
C ILE A 92 2.74 1.34 16.73
N ALA A 93 3.16 2.38 17.46
CA ALA A 93 3.93 2.22 18.68
C ALA A 93 3.18 1.40 19.75
N PHE A 94 1.86 1.56 19.85
CA PHE A 94 0.99 0.85 20.81
C PHE A 94 0.49 -0.50 20.33
N MET A 95 0.78 -0.87 19.08
CA MET A 95 0.32 -2.12 18.53
C MET A 95 1.05 -3.31 19.15
N THR A 96 0.30 -4.41 19.33
CA THR A 96 0.86 -5.71 19.71
C THR A 96 1.76 -6.25 18.59
N ASN A 97 2.60 -7.25 18.89
CA ASN A 97 3.45 -7.88 17.87
C ASN A 97 2.61 -8.48 16.74
N PHE A 98 1.44 -9.04 17.07
CA PHE A 98 0.48 -9.56 16.10
C PHE A 98 -0.05 -8.45 15.17
N GLN A 99 -0.46 -7.31 15.72
CA GLN A 99 -0.93 -6.19 14.92
C GLN A 99 0.18 -5.61 14.04
N LYS A 100 1.41 -5.46 14.58
CA LYS A 100 2.59 -5.03 13.81
C LYS A 100 2.92 -5.99 12.68
N GLU A 101 2.82 -7.30 12.91
CA GLU A 101 2.98 -8.31 11.86
C GLU A 101 1.96 -8.08 10.73
N PHE A 102 0.70 -7.79 11.05
CA PHE A 102 -0.32 -7.52 10.04
C PHE A 102 -0.07 -6.23 9.28
N VAL A 103 0.49 -5.19 9.92
CA VAL A 103 0.91 -3.96 9.22
C VAL A 103 2.03 -4.28 8.22
N CYS A 104 3.01 -5.08 8.62
CA CYS A 104 4.07 -5.55 7.72
C CYS A 104 3.51 -6.34 6.53
N ARG A 105 2.61 -7.30 6.77
CA ARG A 105 1.98 -8.08 5.70
C ARG A 105 1.12 -7.22 4.78
N ALA A 106 0.45 -6.20 5.31
CA ALA A 106 -0.28 -5.22 4.51
C ALA A 106 0.65 -4.41 3.59
N LYS A 107 1.79 -3.95 4.12
CA LYS A 107 2.82 -3.25 3.33
C LYS A 107 3.35 -4.16 2.20
N GLU A 108 3.69 -5.40 2.52
CA GLU A 108 4.20 -6.36 1.54
C GLU A 108 3.18 -6.64 0.43
N ALA A 109 1.90 -6.80 0.77
CA ALA A 109 0.83 -6.94 -0.22
C ALA A 109 0.69 -5.67 -1.07
N ALA A 110 0.76 -4.48 -0.47
CA ALA A 110 0.71 -3.21 -1.21
C ALA A 110 1.92 -3.03 -2.15
N ALA A 111 3.11 -3.49 -1.75
CA ALA A 111 4.31 -3.49 -2.59
C ALA A 111 4.18 -4.47 -3.78
N ARG A 112 3.67 -5.69 -3.56
CA ARG A 112 3.38 -6.63 -4.65
C ARG A 112 2.28 -6.11 -5.57
N HIS A 113 1.26 -5.45 -5.04
CA HIS A 113 0.23 -4.78 -5.82
C HIS A 113 0.86 -3.73 -6.76
N LEU A 114 1.72 -2.84 -6.25
CA LEU A 114 2.45 -1.86 -7.07
C LEU A 114 3.29 -2.55 -8.15
N HIS A 115 3.99 -3.63 -7.80
CA HIS A 115 4.77 -4.40 -8.76
C HIS A 115 3.91 -4.92 -9.92
N HIS A 116 2.78 -5.57 -9.62
CA HIS A 116 1.87 -6.07 -10.65
C HIS A 116 1.22 -4.95 -11.49
N VAL A 117 0.96 -3.78 -10.91
CA VAL A 117 0.47 -2.61 -11.67
C VAL A 117 1.49 -2.14 -12.71
N LEU A 118 2.79 -2.25 -12.39
CA LEU A 118 3.91 -1.86 -13.25
C LEU A 118 4.41 -2.97 -14.19
N GLU A 119 3.91 -4.18 -14.04
CA GLU A 119 4.37 -5.34 -14.82
C GLU A 119 4.09 -5.13 -16.31
N ASP A 120 5.14 -5.27 -17.12
CA ASP A 120 5.06 -5.10 -18.57
C ASP A 120 4.50 -6.38 -19.20
N SER A 121 3.19 -6.39 -19.48
CA SER A 121 2.52 -7.49 -20.20
C SER A 121 2.90 -7.60 -21.69
N SER A 122 4.02 -7.01 -22.13
CA SER A 122 4.51 -7.11 -23.50
C SER A 122 5.06 -8.51 -23.79
N THR A 123 4.62 -9.12 -24.90
CA THR A 123 5.05 -10.45 -25.34
C THR A 123 6.57 -10.58 -25.43
N PRO A 124 7.18 -11.70 -25.01
CA PRO A 124 8.63 -11.94 -25.14
C PRO A 124 9.13 -12.09 -26.60
N PHE A 125 8.26 -11.96 -27.61
CA PHE A 125 8.61 -12.05 -29.03
C PHE A 125 8.95 -10.71 -29.70
N SER A 126 8.93 -9.60 -28.97
CA SER A 126 9.40 -8.32 -29.49
C SER A 126 10.93 -8.30 -29.54
N SER A 127 11.49 -8.31 -30.77
CA SER A 127 12.94 -8.29 -31.03
C SER A 127 13.69 -7.23 -30.19
N PRO A 128 14.90 -7.52 -29.68
CA PRO A 128 15.66 -6.61 -28.80
C PRO A 128 16.18 -5.31 -29.47
N ALA A 129 15.85 -5.05 -30.73
CA ALA A 129 16.57 -4.09 -31.56
C ALA A 129 15.98 -2.66 -31.60
N LEU A 130 14.89 -2.39 -30.87
CA LEU A 130 14.23 -1.07 -30.82
C LEU A 130 13.94 -0.61 -29.38
N SER A 131 14.80 -0.99 -28.43
CA SER A 131 14.68 -0.62 -27.01
C SER A 131 15.11 0.83 -26.74
N SER A 132 14.41 1.81 -27.32
CA SER A 132 14.51 3.22 -26.92
C SER A 132 13.16 3.92 -26.78
N GLU A 133 12.04 3.21 -26.90
CA GLU A 133 10.74 3.72 -26.52
C GLU A 133 10.31 3.04 -25.22
N HIS A 134 9.94 3.85 -24.22
CA HIS A 134 9.39 3.40 -22.95
C HIS A 134 8.34 2.31 -23.17
N THR A 135 8.61 1.08 -22.75
CA THR A 135 7.63 0.00 -22.71
C THR A 135 6.52 0.44 -21.75
N ARG A 136 5.38 0.80 -22.34
CA ARG A 136 4.20 1.31 -21.65
C ARG A 136 3.45 0.16 -20.99
N SER A 137 3.00 0.34 -19.75
CA SER A 137 2.20 -0.68 -19.06
C SER A 137 0.84 -0.84 -19.76
N THR A 138 0.59 -2.04 -20.29
CA THR A 138 -0.69 -2.35 -20.97
C THR A 138 -1.86 -2.20 -20.00
N TYR A 139 -1.66 -2.57 -18.72
CA TYR A 139 -2.68 -2.42 -17.68
C TYR A 139 -3.00 -0.95 -17.39
N LEU A 140 -1.98 -0.12 -17.14
CA LEU A 140 -2.17 1.32 -16.87
C LEU A 140 -2.80 2.05 -18.06
N SER A 141 -2.54 1.59 -19.28
CA SER A 141 -3.17 2.15 -20.49
C SER A 141 -4.71 2.05 -20.50
N THR A 142 -5.29 1.15 -19.70
CA THR A 142 -6.75 0.98 -19.60
C THR A 142 -7.44 2.03 -18.75
N PHE A 143 -6.69 2.77 -17.91
CA PHE A 143 -7.25 3.75 -16.95
C PHE A 143 -8.03 4.90 -17.62
N LYS A 144 -7.74 5.20 -18.89
CA LYS A 144 -8.55 6.16 -19.68
C LYS A 144 -10.04 5.78 -19.79
N TRP A 145 -10.37 4.52 -19.57
CA TRP A 145 -11.73 3.97 -19.66
C TRP A 145 -12.28 3.50 -18.32
N THR A 146 -11.54 3.68 -17.22
CA THR A 146 -11.96 3.18 -15.92
C THR A 146 -12.78 4.21 -15.14
N LEU A 147 -13.62 3.71 -14.24
CA LEU A 147 -14.39 4.53 -13.31
C LEU A 147 -13.49 5.17 -12.24
N ASP A 148 -13.98 6.25 -11.63
CA ASP A 148 -13.32 6.98 -10.54
C ASP A 148 -12.88 6.07 -9.39
N TYR A 149 -13.66 5.04 -9.07
CA TYR A 149 -13.32 4.07 -8.03
C TYR A 149 -12.01 3.32 -8.31
N VAL A 150 -11.70 3.03 -9.58
CA VAL A 150 -10.45 2.35 -9.96
C VAL A 150 -9.27 3.30 -9.82
N TRP A 151 -9.46 4.56 -10.20
CA TRP A 151 -8.49 5.63 -9.95
C TRP A 151 -8.20 5.79 -8.46
N ALA A 152 -9.25 5.81 -7.64
CA ALA A 152 -9.12 5.91 -6.20
C ALA A 152 -8.32 4.75 -5.60
N LYS A 153 -8.63 3.49 -5.99
CA LYS A 153 -7.86 2.31 -5.55
C LYS A 153 -6.38 2.40 -5.91
N CYS A 154 -6.09 2.80 -7.14
CA CYS A 154 -4.72 2.92 -7.63
C CYS A 154 -3.94 3.93 -6.79
N ALA A 155 -4.45 5.16 -6.70
CA ALA A 155 -3.83 6.21 -5.89
C ALA A 155 -3.68 5.77 -4.42
N PHE A 156 -4.74 5.27 -3.80
CA PHE A 156 -4.72 4.77 -2.42
C PHE A 156 -3.62 3.72 -2.21
N SER A 157 -3.53 2.70 -3.07
CA SER A 157 -2.57 1.60 -2.89
C SER A 157 -1.12 2.07 -2.90
N ILE A 158 -0.80 3.08 -3.72
CA ILE A 158 0.54 3.66 -3.84
C ILE A 158 0.85 4.51 -2.62
N LEU A 159 -0.10 5.36 -2.20
CA LEU A 159 0.06 6.15 -0.98
C LEU A 159 0.21 5.27 0.26
N LEU A 160 -0.57 4.19 0.32
CA LEU A 160 -0.52 3.23 1.40
C LEU A 160 0.86 2.57 1.50
N VAL A 161 1.43 2.06 0.41
CA VAL A 161 2.75 1.39 0.48
C VAL A 161 3.85 2.35 0.91
N LEU A 162 3.85 3.60 0.41
CA LEU A 162 4.81 4.63 0.83
C LEU A 162 4.63 4.98 2.32
N LYS A 163 3.37 5.15 2.76
CA LYS A 163 3.03 5.44 4.15
C LYS A 163 3.47 4.33 5.09
N LEU A 164 3.14 3.09 4.77
CA LEU A 164 3.52 1.94 5.60
C LEU A 164 5.04 1.73 5.63
N ALA A 165 5.76 1.96 4.52
CA ALA A 165 7.22 1.87 4.50
C ALA A 165 7.87 2.89 5.43
N ILE A 166 7.38 4.14 5.45
CA ILE A 166 7.85 5.18 6.36
C ILE A 166 7.50 4.85 7.82
N LEU A 167 6.25 4.47 8.08
CA LEU A 167 5.78 4.14 9.43
C LEU A 167 6.49 2.94 10.05
N LEU A 168 6.83 1.94 9.24
CA LEU A 168 7.60 0.77 9.65
C LEU A 168 9.11 1.01 9.68
N ARG A 169 9.55 2.23 9.33
CA ARG A 169 10.97 2.64 9.32
C ARG A 169 11.82 1.78 8.40
N ASP A 170 11.31 1.50 7.20
CA ASP A 170 12.07 0.80 6.17
C ASP A 170 13.40 1.54 5.84
N PRO A 171 14.45 0.81 5.43
CA PRO A 171 15.68 1.44 4.99
C PRO A 171 15.42 2.44 3.85
N VAL A 172 16.09 3.60 3.91
CA VAL A 172 15.97 4.65 2.88
C VAL A 172 16.10 4.12 1.45
N PRO A 173 17.05 3.23 1.11
CA PRO A 173 17.14 2.68 -0.24
C PRO A 173 15.87 1.95 -0.69
N SER A 174 15.20 1.24 0.22
CA SER A 174 13.94 0.54 -0.05
C SER A 174 12.80 1.52 -0.33
N VAL A 175 12.70 2.60 0.45
CA VAL A 175 11.71 3.66 0.23
C VAL A 175 11.95 4.40 -1.09
N MET A 176 13.22 4.65 -1.44
CA MET A 176 13.60 5.25 -2.73
C MET A 176 13.20 4.37 -3.93
N LEU A 177 13.31 3.05 -3.81
CA LEU A 177 12.84 2.13 -4.87
C LEU A 177 11.31 2.22 -5.04
N LEU A 178 10.56 2.25 -3.94
CA LEU A 178 9.10 2.43 -3.98
C LEU A 178 8.71 3.78 -4.60
N LEU A 179 9.43 4.85 -4.26
CA LEU A 179 9.21 6.18 -4.85
C LEU A 179 9.48 6.21 -6.36
N ARG A 180 10.57 5.57 -6.80
CA ARG A 180 10.87 5.43 -8.23
C ARG A 180 9.74 4.70 -8.96
N ASP A 181 9.27 3.60 -8.39
CA ASP A 181 8.19 2.79 -8.96
C ASP A 181 6.86 3.59 -8.96
N ALA A 182 6.57 4.34 -7.91
CA ALA A 182 5.42 5.25 -7.83
C ALA A 182 5.47 6.37 -8.90
N HIS A 183 6.65 6.96 -9.13
CA HIS A 183 6.89 7.91 -10.23
C HIS A 183 6.68 7.27 -11.61
N ARG A 184 7.10 6.02 -11.80
CA ARG A 184 6.82 5.29 -13.05
C ARG A 184 5.30 5.15 -13.28
N VAL A 185 4.52 4.84 -12.23
CA VAL A 185 3.06 4.82 -12.34
C VAL A 185 2.51 6.20 -12.70
N LEU A 186 2.99 7.27 -12.07
CA LEU A 186 2.55 8.64 -12.36
C LEU A 186 2.77 9.00 -13.83
N GLU A 187 3.95 8.74 -14.39
CA GLU A 187 4.24 9.07 -15.78
C GLU A 187 3.35 8.28 -16.75
N GLU A 188 3.08 7.01 -16.47
CA GLU A 188 2.15 6.20 -17.26
C GLU A 188 0.72 6.76 -17.19
N LEU A 189 0.23 7.04 -15.98
CA LEU A 189 -1.11 7.59 -15.74
C LEU A 189 -1.30 8.97 -16.38
N LYS A 190 -0.29 9.83 -16.34
CA LYS A 190 -0.31 11.16 -16.98
C LYS A 190 -0.66 11.10 -18.45
N THR A 191 -0.33 10.01 -19.15
CA THR A 191 -0.63 9.84 -20.57
C THR A 191 -2.07 9.41 -20.86
N VAL A 192 -2.78 8.92 -19.84
CA VAL A 192 -4.18 8.46 -19.94
C VAL A 192 -5.16 9.32 -19.16
N THR A 193 -4.66 10.24 -18.32
CA THR A 193 -5.47 11.25 -17.62
C THR A 193 -6.10 12.19 -18.63
N VAL A 194 -7.43 12.09 -18.79
CA VAL A 194 -8.23 13.02 -19.59
C VAL A 194 -9.08 13.86 -18.65
N GLY A 195 -8.84 15.17 -18.61
CA GLY A 195 -9.56 16.08 -17.72
C GLY A 195 -9.01 16.12 -16.30
N HIS A 196 -9.84 16.58 -15.36
CA HIS A 196 -9.44 16.75 -13.96
C HIS A 196 -9.71 15.49 -13.14
N ILE A 197 -8.67 14.70 -12.89
CA ILE A 197 -8.75 13.51 -12.03
C ILE A 197 -8.15 13.87 -10.67
N ALA A 198 -9.00 14.10 -9.67
CA ALA A 198 -8.58 14.50 -8.33
C ALA A 198 -7.58 13.49 -7.71
N TYR A 199 -7.83 12.20 -7.88
CA TYR A 199 -6.94 11.13 -7.37
C TYR A 199 -5.54 11.16 -7.99
N PHE A 200 -5.42 11.56 -9.27
CA PHE A 200 -4.13 11.71 -9.92
C PHE A 200 -3.34 12.88 -9.31
N GLN A 201 -4.00 14.02 -9.07
CA GLN A 201 -3.37 15.19 -8.44
C GLN A 201 -2.95 14.91 -7.01
N ILE A 202 -3.83 14.27 -6.24
CA ILE A 202 -3.53 13.84 -4.87
C ILE A 202 -2.30 12.93 -4.86
N LEU A 203 -2.27 11.93 -5.75
CA LEU A 203 -1.14 11.02 -5.89
C LEU A 203 0.15 11.77 -6.24
N GLN A 204 0.10 12.65 -7.24
CA GLN A 204 1.23 13.45 -7.68
C GLN A 204 1.81 14.29 -6.54
N THR A 205 0.99 15.12 -5.89
CA THR A 205 1.42 15.98 -4.80
C THR A 205 1.96 15.17 -3.62
N SER A 206 1.36 14.02 -3.31
CA SER A 206 1.82 13.18 -2.20
C SER A 206 3.18 12.54 -2.46
N ILE A 207 3.43 12.09 -3.69
CA ILE A 207 4.73 11.52 -4.09
C ILE A 207 5.79 12.62 -4.06
N GLU A 208 5.50 13.81 -4.60
CA GLU A 208 6.40 14.97 -4.56
C GLU A 208 6.76 15.35 -3.12
N LYS A 209 5.77 15.40 -2.21
CA LYS A 209 5.99 15.64 -0.78
C LYS A 209 6.84 14.55 -0.13
N CYS A 210 6.49 13.28 -0.33
CA CYS A 210 7.23 12.15 0.23
C CYS A 210 8.71 12.18 -0.21
N GLU A 211 8.97 12.49 -1.47
CA GLU A 211 10.31 12.59 -2.00
C GLU A 211 11.08 13.79 -1.44
N ALA A 212 10.43 14.95 -1.29
CA ALA A 212 11.04 16.13 -0.66
C ALA A 212 11.45 15.84 0.80
N THR A 213 10.54 15.27 1.60
CA THR A 213 10.79 14.88 2.99
C THR A 213 11.95 13.87 3.09
N LEU A 214 11.99 12.88 2.20
CA LEU A 214 13.05 11.87 2.23
C LEU A 214 14.42 12.45 1.84
N ARG A 215 14.49 13.35 0.86
CA ARG A 215 15.74 14.03 0.50
C ARG A 215 16.26 14.91 1.63
N GLU A 216 15.37 15.59 2.33
CA GLU A 216 15.73 16.38 3.51
C GLU A 216 16.32 15.49 4.61
N TYR A 217 15.67 14.37 4.93
CA TYR A 217 16.16 13.39 5.90
C TYR A 217 17.57 12.87 5.56
N VAL A 218 17.80 12.49 4.29
CA VAL A 218 19.11 12.00 3.83
C VAL A 218 20.18 13.09 3.92
N THR A 219 19.83 14.34 3.59
CA THR A 219 20.75 15.47 3.65
C THR A 219 21.15 15.77 5.10
N GLN A 220 20.18 15.73 6.02
CA GLN A 220 20.43 15.93 7.45
C GLN A 220 21.27 14.79 8.06
N GLN A 221 21.04 13.54 7.64
CA GLN A 221 21.83 12.40 8.09
C GLN A 221 23.29 12.48 7.60
N ASN A 222 23.53 12.97 6.38
CA ASN A 222 24.86 13.09 5.79
C ASN A 222 25.64 14.33 6.28
N ALA A 223 24.94 15.38 6.74
CA ALA A 223 25.57 16.64 7.14
C ALA A 223 26.34 16.58 8.48
N GLY A 224 26.23 15.48 9.24
CA GLY A 224 26.88 15.35 10.55
C GLY A 224 26.20 16.24 11.60
N ALA A 225 25.73 15.63 12.69
CA ALA A 225 25.01 16.33 13.74
C ALA A 225 25.83 17.45 14.39
N ASP A 226 25.47 18.71 14.11
CA ASP A 226 25.59 19.77 15.12
C ASP A 226 24.46 19.54 16.14
N LEU A 227 24.86 18.93 17.25
CA LEU A 227 24.07 18.55 18.40
C LEU A 227 23.64 19.82 19.19
N ASP A 228 22.50 20.43 18.86
CA ASP A 228 21.64 21.09 19.87
C ASP A 228 20.31 21.67 19.33
N ALA A 229 20.06 21.69 18.01
CA ALA A 229 18.81 22.20 17.44
C ALA A 229 17.90 21.12 16.81
N THR A 230 18.38 19.88 16.78
CA THR A 230 18.01 18.84 15.80
C THR A 230 16.76 18.04 16.14
N SER A 231 16.11 18.28 17.27
CA SER A 231 14.96 17.47 17.67
C SER A 231 13.59 18.14 17.49
N ASN A 232 13.55 19.40 17.06
CA ASN A 232 12.29 20.09 16.77
C ASN A 232 11.91 20.08 15.28
N SER A 233 12.85 19.86 14.35
CA SER A 233 12.57 19.82 12.90
C SER A 233 12.23 18.43 12.38
N ASN A 234 12.84 17.38 12.95
CA ASN A 234 12.63 15.99 12.51
C ASN A 234 11.19 15.51 12.72
N GLY A 235 10.51 16.04 13.74
CA GLY A 235 9.11 15.74 13.99
C GLY A 235 8.15 16.39 12.99
N VAL A 236 8.49 17.55 12.40
CA VAL A 236 7.53 18.34 11.61
C VAL A 236 7.28 17.73 10.23
N ALA A 237 8.33 17.23 9.56
CA ALA A 237 8.19 16.62 8.23
C ALA A 237 7.58 15.20 8.29
N GLU A 238 7.89 14.45 9.35
CA GLU A 238 7.22 13.17 9.64
C GLU A 238 5.75 13.40 10.02
N ASP A 239 5.44 14.41 10.84
CA ASP A 239 4.07 14.78 11.23
C ASP A 239 3.24 15.30 10.04
N GLU A 240 3.82 16.06 9.11
CA GLU A 240 3.12 16.52 7.90
C GLU A 240 2.72 15.35 6.99
N PHE A 241 3.58 14.32 6.85
CA PHE A 241 3.28 13.14 6.05
C PHE A 241 2.38 12.12 6.80
N GLN A 242 2.54 11.99 8.11
CA GLN A 242 1.68 11.16 8.95
C GLN A 242 0.24 11.71 9.02
N GLY A 243 0.09 13.04 9.06
CA GLY A 243 -1.19 13.75 9.08
C GLY A 243 -1.88 13.88 7.71
N TYR A 244 -1.18 13.60 6.60
CA TYR A 244 -1.76 13.69 5.27
C TYR A 244 -2.62 12.44 4.98
N VAL A 245 -3.93 12.61 5.13
CA VAL A 245 -4.93 11.66 4.64
C VAL A 245 -5.99 12.46 3.87
N PRO A 246 -6.01 12.37 2.53
CA PRO A 246 -7.08 12.99 1.73
C PRO A 246 -8.44 12.47 2.20
N SER A 247 -9.33 13.38 2.58
CA SER A 247 -10.66 13.06 3.11
C SER A 247 -11.48 12.17 2.18
N GLU A 248 -11.25 12.28 0.87
CA GLU A 248 -11.87 11.50 -0.19
C GLU A 248 -11.66 9.99 0.02
N PHE A 249 -10.47 9.55 0.44
CA PHE A 249 -10.19 8.13 0.64
C PHE A 249 -10.82 7.54 1.91
N VAL A 250 -11.04 8.37 2.92
CA VAL A 250 -11.61 7.94 4.21
C VAL A 250 -13.12 8.04 4.21
N PHE A 251 -13.68 9.17 3.71
CA PHE A 251 -15.10 9.46 3.80
C PHE A 251 -15.90 8.95 2.60
N GLU A 252 -15.35 8.96 1.37
CA GLU A 252 -16.11 8.50 0.20
C GLU A 252 -15.98 6.99 -0.02
N TRP A 253 -14.82 6.40 0.31
CA TRP A 253 -14.50 5.02 -0.06
C TRP A 253 -14.29 4.04 1.11
N ASP A 254 -14.15 4.52 2.36
CA ASP A 254 -13.85 3.72 3.56
C ASP A 254 -12.61 2.82 3.38
N PHE A 255 -11.54 3.34 2.77
CA PHE A 255 -10.30 2.57 2.61
C PHE A 255 -9.51 2.51 3.94
N PRO A 256 -9.20 1.30 4.46
CA PRO A 256 -8.58 1.15 5.77
C PRO A 256 -7.07 1.47 5.72
N GLY A 257 -6.50 2.00 6.81
CA GLY A 257 -5.04 2.00 7.02
C GLY A 257 -4.31 3.32 6.74
N LEU A 258 -4.89 4.27 6.01
CA LEU A 258 -4.28 5.60 5.90
C LEU A 258 -4.36 6.41 7.19
N ASN A 259 -5.21 6.03 8.15
CA ASN A 259 -5.29 6.65 9.48
C ASN A 259 -4.17 6.19 10.45
N LEU A 260 -3.35 5.21 10.07
CA LEU A 260 -2.24 4.76 10.89
C LEU A 260 -1.18 5.85 11.05
N LYS A 261 -0.64 5.96 12.26
CA LYS A 261 0.36 6.97 12.64
C LYS A 261 1.44 6.36 13.54
N HIS A 262 2.55 7.06 13.70
CA HIS A 262 3.59 6.69 14.66
C HIS A 262 3.92 7.91 15.52
N MET A 263 3.28 8.01 16.69
CA MET A 263 3.54 9.09 17.65
C MET A 263 4.42 8.55 18.79
N PRO A 264 5.69 8.97 18.93
CA PRO A 264 6.53 8.57 20.04
C PRO A 264 6.06 9.19 21.37
N LEU A 265 6.03 8.41 22.45
CA LEU A 265 5.72 8.88 23.79
C LEU A 265 6.95 9.54 24.42
N GLY A 266 7.14 10.83 24.16
CA GLY A 266 8.16 11.62 24.85
C GLY A 266 9.61 11.30 24.46
N TRP A 267 10.50 12.22 24.81
CA TRP A 267 11.91 12.26 24.43
C TRP A 267 12.74 11.04 24.87
N GLN A 268 12.19 10.19 25.75
CA GLN A 268 12.90 9.09 26.39
C GLN A 268 12.90 7.82 25.52
N ASP A 269 11.85 7.57 24.73
CA ASP A 269 11.76 6.38 23.87
C ASP A 269 12.60 6.48 22.58
N LEU A 270 13.12 7.67 22.24
CA LEU A 270 14.02 7.88 21.11
C LEU A 270 15.46 7.40 21.36
N PHE A 271 15.88 7.27 22.62
CA PHE A 271 17.27 6.92 22.99
C PHE A 271 17.44 5.50 23.55
N ILE A 272 16.36 4.80 23.92
CA ILE A 272 16.44 3.45 24.53
C ILE A 272 16.92 2.37 23.54
N ASN A 273 16.88 2.61 22.23
CA ASN A 273 17.35 1.64 21.21
C ASN A 273 18.73 1.93 20.61
N ILE A 274 19.49 2.92 21.10
CA ILE A 274 20.88 3.13 20.66
C ILE A 274 21.89 2.54 21.64
N ASP A 275 21.54 2.39 22.92
CA ASP A 275 22.46 1.92 23.96
C ASP A 275 22.44 0.41 24.22
N ASN A 276 21.65 -0.38 23.45
CA ASN A 276 21.61 -1.85 23.57
C ASN A 276 22.25 -2.60 22.38
N ILE A 277 22.99 -1.92 21.50
CA ILE A 277 23.70 -2.54 20.37
C ILE A 277 25.24 -2.38 20.45
N PHE A 278 25.80 -2.17 21.65
CA PHE A 278 27.23 -2.46 21.90
C PHE A 278 27.47 -3.02 23.30
#